data_AF-A0A662HS03-F1
#
_entry.id   AF-A0A662HS03-F1
#
_cell.length_a   1.000
_cell.length_b   1.000
_cell.length_c   1.000
_cell.angle_alpha   90.00
_cell.angle_beta   90.00
_cell.angle_gamma   90.00
#
_symmetry.space_group_name_H-M   'P 1'
#
loop_
_entity.id
_entity.type
_entity.pdbx_description
1 polymer ?
#
loop_
_entity_poly.entity_id
_entity_poly.type
_entity_poly.pdbx_seq_one_letter_code
_entity_poly.pdbx_strand_id
1 'polypeptide(L)'
;MTYLIVSELKSVDFKSMVELPYELRDKYPMIFKTIDSGSRVRARIYLSRVYNRDGNVIKEYKQLFIIPIEKALVNYYVDFTYFHLRDGIPMGYFIEFLLLTFVVEVEGRTIEVPVFPYEFKTSFSYSVPDEVKEYVELERGALERVGRDVEVIGLLHDSGLHTIAADLAEAVTRFYRADYGGHQVL
;
A
#
# COMPACT_ATOMS: atom_id res chain seq x y z
N MET A 1 5.02 9.27 -5.92
CA MET A 1 3.64 9.60 -6.33
C MET A 1 3.02 8.27 -6.72
N THR A 2 1.77 8.06 -6.36
CA THR A 2 1.46 6.81 -5.69
C THR A 2 0.72 5.81 -6.57
N TYR A 3 0.98 4.52 -6.35
CA TYR A 3 0.29 3.46 -7.06
C TYR A 3 -0.82 2.90 -6.18
N LEU A 4 -2.08 3.23 -6.49
CA LEU A 4 -3.26 2.69 -5.83
C LEU A 4 -3.51 1.25 -6.30
N ILE A 5 -3.54 0.32 -5.36
CA ILE A 5 -3.82 -1.09 -5.59
C ILE A 5 -5.09 -1.45 -4.84
N VAL A 6 -6.05 -2.01 -5.56
CA VAL A 6 -7.22 -2.68 -4.99
C VAL A 6 -7.23 -4.11 -5.49
N SER A 7 -6.98 -5.04 -4.59
CA SER A 7 -6.78 -6.43 -4.99
C SER A 7 -7.19 -7.40 -3.89
N GLU A 8 -7.57 -8.59 -4.34
CA GLU A 8 -8.01 -9.68 -3.48
C GLU A 8 -6.87 -10.20 -2.60
N LEU A 9 -7.16 -10.39 -1.31
CA LEU A 9 -6.30 -11.06 -0.36
C LEU A 9 -6.38 -12.57 -0.57
N LYS A 10 -5.28 -13.17 -1.01
CA LYS A 10 -5.19 -14.59 -1.38
C LYS A 10 -4.28 -15.36 -0.43
N SER A 11 -4.50 -16.66 -0.32
CA SER A 11 -3.56 -17.57 0.33
C SER A 11 -2.49 -18.01 -0.68
N VAL A 12 -1.25 -17.62 -0.45
CA VAL A 12 -0.08 -17.97 -1.28
C VAL A 12 1.02 -18.47 -0.36
N ASP A 13 1.51 -19.69 -0.58
CA ASP A 13 2.52 -20.34 0.27
C ASP A 13 2.21 -20.25 1.78
N PHE A 14 0.94 -20.51 2.14
CA PHE A 14 0.40 -20.44 3.51
C PHE A 14 0.41 -19.04 4.16
N LYS A 15 0.65 -17.98 3.37
CA LYS A 15 0.60 -16.59 3.80
C LYS A 15 -0.57 -15.86 3.15
N SER A 16 -1.01 -14.77 3.77
CA SER A 16 -2.08 -13.90 3.27
C SER A 16 -1.47 -12.76 2.47
N MET A 17 -1.70 -12.75 1.16
CA MET A 17 -0.91 -11.96 0.23
C MET A 17 -1.78 -11.21 -0.77
N VAL A 18 -1.33 -10.02 -1.15
CA VAL A 18 -1.87 -9.26 -2.27
C VAL A 18 -0.83 -9.18 -3.39
N GLU A 19 -1.21 -9.57 -4.60
CA GLU A 19 -0.32 -9.58 -5.76
C GLU A 19 0.02 -8.16 -6.22
N LEU A 20 1.29 -7.91 -6.48
CA LEU A 20 1.77 -6.67 -7.08
C LEU A 20 1.55 -6.69 -8.61
N PRO A 21 1.05 -5.59 -9.20
CA PRO A 21 0.86 -5.49 -10.64
C PRO A 21 2.15 -5.73 -11.43
N TYR A 22 2.05 -6.49 -12.51
CA TYR A 22 3.19 -6.85 -13.36
C TYR A 22 3.96 -5.64 -13.88
N GLU A 23 3.29 -4.52 -14.18
CA GLU A 23 3.97 -3.32 -14.68
C GLU A 23 5.02 -2.75 -13.71
N LEU A 24 4.89 -3.01 -12.40
CA LEU A 24 5.90 -2.61 -11.43
C LEU A 24 7.22 -3.35 -11.69
N ARG A 25 7.16 -4.62 -12.09
CA ARG A 25 8.34 -5.42 -12.43
C ARG A 25 9.13 -4.79 -13.57
N ASP A 26 8.43 -4.36 -14.61
CA ASP A 26 9.05 -3.77 -15.79
C ASP A 26 9.65 -2.39 -15.49
N LYS A 27 9.01 -1.62 -14.61
CA LYS A 27 9.47 -0.27 -14.24
C LYS A 27 10.57 -0.27 -13.18
N TYR A 28 10.58 -1.26 -12.29
CA TYR A 28 11.54 -1.36 -11.18
C TYR A 28 12.34 -2.66 -11.21
N PRO A 29 12.97 -3.04 -12.33
CA PRO A 29 13.56 -4.37 -12.49
C PRO A 29 14.66 -4.66 -11.46
N MET A 30 15.37 -3.64 -10.98
CA MET A 30 16.41 -3.81 -9.96
C MET A 30 15.82 -4.19 -8.59
N ILE A 31 14.68 -3.62 -8.20
CA ILE A 31 14.00 -3.97 -6.94
C ILE A 31 13.64 -5.46 -6.93
N PHE A 32 13.02 -5.93 -8.00
CA PHE A 32 12.58 -7.31 -8.11
C PHE A 32 13.74 -8.30 -8.25
N LYS A 33 14.84 -7.91 -8.93
CA LYS A 33 16.10 -8.67 -8.92
C LYS A 33 16.71 -8.78 -7.52
N THR A 34 16.61 -7.72 -6.71
CA THR A 34 17.07 -7.76 -5.32
C THR A 34 16.27 -8.78 -4.50
N ILE A 35 14.95 -8.87 -4.70
CA ILE A 35 14.12 -9.92 -4.11
C ILE A 35 14.56 -11.31 -4.61
N ASP A 36 14.77 -11.47 -5.93
CA ASP A 36 15.25 -12.72 -6.53
C ASP A 36 16.58 -13.21 -5.95
N SER A 37 17.45 -12.28 -5.55
CA SER A 37 18.75 -12.57 -4.91
C SER A 37 18.64 -12.95 -3.43
N GLY A 38 17.43 -12.98 -2.86
CA GLY A 38 17.18 -13.32 -1.45
C GLY A 38 17.31 -12.15 -0.49
N SER A 39 17.45 -10.92 -0.98
CA SER A 39 17.52 -9.73 -0.14
C SER A 39 16.13 -9.28 0.31
N ARG A 40 16.06 -8.67 1.50
CA ARG A 40 14.79 -8.20 2.07
C ARG A 40 14.35 -6.89 1.43
N VAL A 41 13.18 -6.92 0.81
CA VAL A 41 12.48 -5.73 0.31
C VAL A 41 11.16 -5.58 1.03
N ARG A 42 10.85 -4.37 1.44
CA ARG A 42 9.58 -3.99 2.06
C ARG A 42 8.92 -2.89 1.24
N ALA A 43 7.62 -2.74 1.35
CA ALA A 43 6.83 -1.67 0.79
C ALA A 43 6.40 -0.72 1.91
N ARG A 44 6.67 0.58 1.77
CA ARG A 44 5.91 1.58 2.51
C ARG A 44 4.58 1.78 1.79
N ILE A 45 3.49 1.54 2.51
CA ILE A 45 2.14 1.68 1.99
C ILE A 45 1.31 2.60 2.88
N TYR A 46 0.33 3.28 2.30
CA TYR A 46 -0.81 3.82 3.06
C TYR A 46 -1.98 2.85 2.89
N LEU A 47 -2.30 2.12 3.96
CA LEU A 47 -3.44 1.21 3.97
C LEU A 47 -4.71 2.02 4.19
N SER A 48 -5.58 2.02 3.19
CA SER A 48 -6.80 2.82 3.18
C SER A 48 -7.94 2.01 3.78
N ARG A 49 -8.41 0.98 3.06
CA ARG A 49 -9.64 0.25 3.39
C ARG A 49 -9.55 -1.23 3.09
N VAL A 50 -10.48 -1.97 3.67
CA VAL A 50 -10.75 -3.37 3.37
C VAL A 50 -12.23 -3.52 3.05
N TYR A 51 -12.52 -4.26 1.99
CA TYR A 51 -13.84 -4.56 1.50
C TYR A 51 -14.13 -6.05 1.65
N ASN A 52 -15.38 -6.40 1.97
CA ASN A 52 -15.83 -7.79 1.88
C ASN A 52 -16.09 -8.20 0.42
N ARG A 53 -16.54 -9.45 0.23
CA ARG A 53 -16.85 -10.01 -1.10
C ARG A 53 -17.97 -9.30 -1.84
N ASP A 54 -18.88 -8.66 -1.10
CA ASP A 54 -20.01 -7.91 -1.63
C ASP A 54 -19.64 -6.44 -1.91
N GLY A 55 -18.37 -6.07 -1.74
CA GLY A 55 -17.89 -4.70 -1.95
C GLY A 55 -18.18 -3.72 -0.82
N ASN A 56 -18.67 -4.19 0.34
CA ASN A 56 -18.90 -3.34 1.50
C ASN A 56 -17.59 -3.07 2.25
N VAL A 57 -17.36 -1.82 2.64
CA VAL A 57 -16.24 -1.43 3.52
C VAL A 57 -16.46 -2.06 4.90
N ILE A 58 -15.55 -2.93 5.31
CA ILE A 58 -15.58 -3.53 6.66
C ILE A 58 -14.65 -2.82 7.64
N LYS A 59 -13.61 -2.17 7.13
CA LYS A 59 -12.59 -1.52 7.95
C LYS A 59 -11.85 -0.44 7.18
N GLU A 60 -11.66 0.69 7.85
CA GLU A 60 -10.78 1.76 7.42
C GLU A 60 -9.55 1.79 8.34
N TYR A 61 -8.36 1.85 7.76
CA TYR A 61 -7.09 1.93 8.50
C TYR A 61 -6.53 3.35 8.50
N LYS A 62 -6.51 3.97 7.32
CA LYS A 62 -6.02 5.33 7.06
C LYS A 62 -4.67 5.59 7.72
N GLN A 63 -3.71 4.68 7.49
CA GLN A 63 -2.41 4.71 8.17
C GLN A 63 -1.28 4.16 7.29
N LEU A 64 -0.07 4.68 7.52
CA LEU A 64 1.16 4.19 6.91
C LEU A 64 1.71 2.94 7.59
N PHE A 65 2.15 1.97 6.78
CA PHE A 65 2.78 0.73 7.21
C PHE A 65 4.00 0.41 6.35
N ILE A 66 4.95 -0.32 6.92
CA ILE A 66 6.05 -0.94 6.18
C ILE A 66 5.81 -2.45 6.18
N ILE A 67 5.55 -3.02 5.02
CA ILE A 67 5.11 -4.42 4.87
C ILE A 67 6.11 -5.20 3.99
N PRO A 68 6.46 -6.46 4.32
CA PRO A 68 7.33 -7.28 3.47
C PRO A 68 6.78 -7.48 2.05
N ILE A 69 7.69 -7.51 1.09
CA ILE A 69 7.41 -7.97 -0.28
C ILE A 69 8.09 -9.32 -0.45
N GLU A 70 7.31 -10.31 -0.88
CA GLU A 70 7.74 -11.68 -1.03
C GLU A 70 7.56 -12.13 -2.47
N LYS A 71 8.44 -13.03 -2.91
CA LYS A 71 8.27 -13.74 -4.17
C LYS A 71 7.61 -15.09 -3.92
N ALA A 72 6.61 -15.42 -4.72
CA ALA A 72 6.05 -16.76 -4.80
C ALA A 72 5.92 -17.16 -6.27
N LEU A 73 6.53 -18.30 -6.62
CA LEU A 73 6.68 -18.76 -8.01
C LEU A 73 7.29 -17.69 -8.92
N VAL A 74 6.50 -17.11 -9.82
CA VAL A 74 6.91 -16.10 -10.82
C VAL A 74 6.41 -14.69 -10.49
N ASN A 75 5.63 -14.54 -9.43
CA ASN A 75 4.93 -13.32 -9.06
C ASN A 75 5.45 -12.77 -7.72
N TYR A 76 5.10 -11.51 -7.46
CA TYR A 76 5.51 -10.77 -6.27
C TYR A 76 4.30 -10.27 -5.51
N TYR A 77 4.41 -10.25 -4.20
CA TYR A 77 3.28 -10.05 -3.32
C TYR A 77 3.64 -9.18 -2.12
N VAL A 78 2.68 -8.40 -1.65
CA VAL A 78 2.75 -7.72 -0.35
C VAL A 78 2.15 -8.65 0.71
N ASP A 79 2.90 -8.91 1.77
CA ASP A 79 2.52 -9.87 2.84
C ASP A 79 1.61 -9.23 3.89
N PHE A 80 0.31 -9.47 3.77
CA PHE A 80 -0.72 -9.00 4.70
C PHE A 80 -1.05 -10.02 5.81
N THR A 81 -0.23 -11.06 6.03
CA THR A 81 -0.47 -12.10 7.05
C THR A 81 -0.67 -11.51 8.44
N TYR A 82 0.06 -10.44 8.78
CA TYR A 82 -0.12 -9.75 10.06
C TYR A 82 -1.56 -9.22 10.23
N PHE A 83 -2.12 -8.58 9.21
CA PHE A 83 -3.47 -8.01 9.26
C PHE A 83 -4.54 -9.09 9.19
N HIS A 84 -4.32 -10.16 8.42
CA HIS A 84 -5.18 -11.33 8.44
C HIS A 84 -5.33 -11.90 9.86
N LEU A 85 -4.21 -12.14 10.55
CA LEU A 85 -4.20 -12.76 11.88
C LEU A 85 -4.66 -11.81 12.98
N ARG A 86 -4.19 -10.55 12.97
CA ARG A 86 -4.48 -9.58 14.02
C ARG A 86 -5.89 -9.02 13.91
N ASP A 87 -6.31 -8.67 12.71
CA ASP A 87 -7.54 -7.93 12.46
C ASP A 87 -8.66 -8.84 11.91
N GLY A 88 -8.38 -10.12 11.72
CA GLY A 88 -9.36 -11.12 11.30
C GLY A 88 -9.84 -10.94 9.86
N ILE A 89 -9.04 -10.31 8.98
CA ILE A 89 -9.44 -10.08 7.58
C ILE A 89 -9.51 -11.42 6.83
N PRO A 90 -10.69 -11.87 6.35
CA PRO A 90 -10.79 -13.17 5.68
C PRO A 90 -10.16 -13.22 4.29
N MET A 91 -9.83 -14.42 3.82
CA MET A 91 -9.39 -14.64 2.43
C MET A 91 -10.53 -14.35 1.44
N GLY A 92 -10.15 -13.81 0.28
CA GLY A 92 -11.08 -13.38 -0.77
C GLY A 92 -11.72 -12.02 -0.52
N TYR A 93 -11.25 -11.28 0.48
CA TYR A 93 -11.63 -9.88 0.72
C TYR A 93 -10.67 -8.96 -0.05
N PHE A 94 -11.08 -7.71 -0.31
CA PHE A 94 -10.27 -6.80 -1.12
C PHE A 94 -9.57 -5.77 -0.24
N ILE A 95 -8.29 -5.55 -0.50
CA ILE A 95 -7.46 -4.57 0.21
C ILE A 95 -7.21 -3.39 -0.72
N GLU A 96 -7.54 -2.18 -0.27
CA GLU A 96 -7.19 -0.93 -0.93
C GLU A 96 -6.04 -0.26 -0.20
N PHE A 97 -4.93 -0.08 -0.90
CA PHE A 97 -3.78 0.64 -0.39
C PHE A 97 -3.03 1.39 -1.46
N LEU A 98 -2.33 2.43 -1.04
CA LEU A 98 -1.42 3.18 -1.86
C LEU A 98 0.01 2.66 -1.63
N LEU A 99 0.66 2.16 -2.68
CA LEU A 99 2.07 1.78 -2.68
C LEU A 99 2.95 3.01 -2.96
N LEU A 100 3.76 3.39 -1.97
CA LEU A 100 4.52 4.65 -1.97
C LEU A 100 5.99 4.47 -2.34
N THR A 101 6.64 3.51 -1.69
CA THR A 101 8.10 3.40 -1.70
C THR A 101 8.51 1.94 -1.52
N PHE A 102 9.50 1.50 -2.27
CA PHE A 102 10.24 0.28 -1.96
C PHE A 102 11.35 0.61 -0.97
N VAL A 103 11.38 -0.13 0.15
CA VAL A 103 12.39 -0.03 1.19
C VAL A 103 13.29 -1.25 1.07
N VAL A 104 14.52 -1.04 0.59
CA VAL A 104 15.48 -2.10 0.25
C VAL A 104 16.62 -2.07 1.26
N GLU A 105 16.97 -3.22 1.82
CA GLU A 105 18.16 -3.35 2.67
C GLU A 105 19.32 -3.92 1.84
N VAL A 106 20.40 -3.13 1.69
CA VAL A 106 21.62 -3.52 0.97
C VAL A 106 22.83 -3.20 1.84
N GLU A 107 23.66 -4.19 2.14
CA GLU A 107 24.92 -4.02 2.88
C GLU A 107 24.78 -3.24 4.21
N GLY A 108 23.68 -3.46 4.93
CA GLY A 108 23.40 -2.79 6.20
C GLY A 108 22.90 -1.34 6.06
N ARG A 109 22.67 -0.86 4.83
CA ARG A 109 22.02 0.42 4.55
C ARG A 109 20.60 0.21 4.06
N THR A 110 19.70 1.10 4.47
CA THR A 110 18.34 1.17 3.94
C THR A 110 18.32 2.17 2.79
N ILE A 111 17.86 1.72 1.63
CA ILE A 111 17.64 2.54 0.44
C ILE A 111 16.14 2.59 0.20
N GLU A 112 15.62 3.78 -0.03
CA GLU A 112 14.23 4.02 -0.33
C GLU A 112 14.10 4.42 -1.81
N VAL A 113 13.18 3.76 -2.52
CA VAL A 113 12.95 3.99 -3.95
C VAL A 113 11.47 4.32 -4.15
N PRO A 114 11.14 5.60 -4.44
CA PRO A 114 9.77 6.02 -4.68
C PRO A 114 9.14 5.25 -5.85
N VAL A 115 7.91 4.80 -5.62
CA VAL A 115 7.06 4.27 -6.69
C VAL A 115 6.47 5.46 -7.44
N PHE A 116 6.42 5.33 -8.76
CA PHE A 116 5.98 6.28 -9.78
C PHE A 116 6.05 7.76 -9.36
N PRO A 117 7.25 8.32 -9.10
CA PRO A 117 7.35 9.71 -8.70
C PRO A 117 6.68 10.61 -9.75
N TYR A 118 5.86 11.55 -9.28
CA TYR A 118 4.99 12.44 -10.05
C TYR A 118 3.90 11.79 -10.96
N GLU A 119 3.61 10.49 -10.84
CA GLU A 119 2.45 9.85 -11.48
C GLU A 119 1.52 9.12 -10.48
N PHE A 120 0.19 9.28 -10.64
CA PHE A 120 -0.81 8.53 -9.87
C PHE A 120 -1.45 7.48 -10.76
N LYS A 121 -1.29 6.22 -10.39
CA LYS A 121 -1.81 5.08 -11.13
C LYS A 121 -2.73 4.25 -10.26
N THR A 122 -3.70 3.60 -10.89
CA THR A 122 -4.63 2.69 -10.22
C THR A 122 -4.58 1.32 -10.86
N SER A 123 -4.62 0.27 -10.05
CA SER A 123 -4.80 -1.10 -10.50
C SER A 123 -5.86 -1.81 -9.68
N PHE A 124 -6.72 -2.52 -10.41
CA PHE A 124 -7.75 -3.37 -9.87
C PHE A 124 -7.47 -4.81 -10.29
N SER A 125 -7.46 -5.76 -9.34
CA SER A 125 -7.46 -7.17 -9.72
C SER A 125 -8.79 -7.52 -10.42
N TYR A 126 -8.74 -8.51 -11.31
CA TYR A 126 -9.93 -8.95 -12.07
C TYR A 126 -11.13 -9.32 -11.18
N SER A 127 -10.88 -9.88 -10.00
CA SER A 127 -11.91 -10.30 -9.05
C SER A 127 -12.56 -9.16 -8.24
N VAL A 128 -12.08 -7.92 -8.36
CA VAL A 128 -12.67 -6.78 -7.61
C VAL A 128 -14.07 -6.47 -8.17
N PRO A 129 -15.12 -6.39 -7.33
CA PRO A 129 -16.47 -6.02 -7.74
C PRO A 129 -16.53 -4.63 -8.37
N ASP A 130 -17.45 -4.42 -9.30
CA ASP A 130 -17.58 -3.15 -10.00
C ASP A 130 -18.01 -2.02 -9.05
N GLU A 131 -18.83 -2.30 -8.02
CA GLU A 131 -19.19 -1.29 -7.02
C GLU A 131 -17.97 -0.75 -6.27
N VAL A 132 -16.98 -1.61 -5.98
CA VAL A 132 -15.72 -1.19 -5.34
C VAL A 132 -14.91 -0.32 -6.28
N LYS A 133 -14.84 -0.66 -7.58
CA LYS A 133 -14.13 0.15 -8.58
C LYS A 133 -14.75 1.53 -8.71
N GLU A 134 -16.08 1.60 -8.81
CA GLU A 134 -16.82 2.86 -8.89
C GLU A 134 -16.58 3.73 -7.66
N TYR A 135 -16.68 3.14 -6.46
CA TYR A 135 -16.43 3.84 -5.21
C TYR A 135 -15.00 4.39 -5.13
N VAL A 136 -14.00 3.59 -5.51
CA VAL A 136 -12.60 4.00 -5.52
C VAL A 136 -12.33 5.11 -6.55
N GLU A 137 -12.97 5.06 -7.72
CA GLU A 137 -12.85 6.12 -8.73
C GLU A 137 -13.53 7.43 -8.27
N LEU A 138 -14.67 7.36 -7.56
CA LEU A 138 -15.31 8.53 -6.96
C LEU A 138 -14.39 9.22 -5.94
N GLU A 139 -13.64 8.45 -5.16
CA GLU A 139 -12.71 8.98 -4.17
C GLU A 139 -11.28 9.17 -4.67
N ARG A 140 -11.01 8.89 -5.94
CA ARG A 140 -9.68 8.96 -6.54
C ARG A 140 -8.99 10.29 -6.29
N GLY A 141 -9.70 11.40 -6.46
CA GLY A 141 -9.13 12.73 -6.23
C GLY A 141 -8.72 12.97 -4.78
N ALA A 142 -9.43 12.38 -3.81
CA ALA A 142 -9.05 12.42 -2.40
C ALA A 142 -7.82 11.53 -2.14
N LEU A 143 -7.81 10.31 -2.68
CA LEU A 143 -6.68 9.38 -2.56
C LEU A 143 -5.41 9.91 -3.24
N GLU A 144 -5.53 10.63 -4.34
CA GLU A 144 -4.41 11.32 -5.00
C GLU A 144 -3.86 12.46 -4.14
N ARG A 145 -4.72 13.23 -3.45
CA ARG A 145 -4.26 14.23 -2.47
C ARG A 145 -3.51 13.57 -1.32
N VAL A 146 -4.07 12.49 -0.74
CA VAL A 146 -3.40 11.71 0.30
C VAL A 146 -2.03 11.26 -0.22
N GLY A 147 -1.99 10.64 -1.40
CA GLY A 147 -0.76 10.17 -2.04
C GLY A 147 0.32 11.23 -2.18
N ARG A 148 -0.06 12.46 -2.55
CA ARG A 148 0.88 13.60 -2.60
C ARG A 148 1.38 14.02 -1.23
N ASP A 149 0.49 14.11 -0.24
CA ASP A 149 0.87 14.52 1.12
C ASP A 149 1.81 13.49 1.76
N VAL A 150 1.55 12.20 1.54
CA VAL A 150 2.42 11.13 2.05
C VAL A 150 3.69 10.92 1.23
N GLU A 151 3.76 11.38 -0.02
CA GLU A 151 5.00 11.35 -0.81
C GLU A 151 6.07 12.26 -0.20
N VAL A 152 5.68 13.41 0.36
CA VAL A 152 6.61 14.32 1.05
C VAL A 152 7.38 13.59 2.15
N ILE A 153 6.75 12.64 2.84
CA ILE A 153 7.39 11.81 3.87
C ILE A 153 8.52 10.97 3.26
N GLY A 154 8.30 10.36 2.10
CA GLY A 154 9.33 9.61 1.37
C GLY A 154 10.51 10.50 0.96
N LEU A 155 10.23 11.69 0.43
CA LEU A 155 11.27 12.67 0.03
C LEU A 155 12.10 13.16 1.23
N LEU A 156 11.47 13.33 2.39
CA LEU A 156 12.16 13.68 3.64
C LEU A 156 13.06 12.53 4.12
N HIS A 157 12.62 11.28 3.98
CA HIS A 157 13.45 10.11 4.26
C HIS A 157 14.69 10.06 3.35
N ASP A 158 14.51 10.27 2.04
CA ASP A 158 15.61 10.30 1.07
C ASP A 158 16.65 11.40 1.37
N SER A 159 16.19 12.52 1.95
CA SER A 159 17.05 13.65 2.34
C SER A 159 17.72 13.48 3.71
N GLY A 160 17.55 12.33 4.37
CA GLY A 160 18.10 12.04 5.70
C GLY A 160 17.34 12.72 6.85
N LEU A 161 16.18 13.31 6.58
CA LEU A 161 15.34 14.02 7.56
C LEU A 161 14.34 13.07 8.23
N HIS A 162 14.83 11.93 8.73
CA HIS A 162 13.99 10.84 9.22
C HIS A 162 13.06 11.23 10.38
N THR A 163 13.52 12.07 11.32
CA THR A 163 12.71 12.54 12.45
C THR A 163 11.53 13.39 11.97
N ILE A 164 11.80 14.32 11.04
CA ILE A 164 10.76 15.19 10.46
C ILE A 164 9.76 14.36 9.65
N ALA A 165 10.26 13.37 8.90
CA ALA A 165 9.42 12.44 8.15
C ALA A 165 8.48 11.65 9.08
N ALA A 166 8.98 11.17 10.23
CA ALA A 166 8.18 10.46 11.21
C ALA A 166 7.09 11.36 11.84
N ASP A 167 7.44 12.58 12.24
CA ASP A 167 6.50 13.55 12.81
C ASP A 167 5.40 13.91 11.79
N LEU A 168 5.78 14.14 10.53
CA LEU A 168 4.84 14.42 9.46
C LEU A 168 3.93 13.21 9.17
N ALA A 169 4.49 11.99 9.17
CA ALA A 169 3.71 10.77 9.01
C ALA A 169 2.64 10.61 10.09
N GLU A 170 2.98 10.92 11.34
CA GLU A 170 2.03 10.91 12.44
C GLU A 170 0.96 12.00 12.27
N ALA A 171 1.36 13.22 11.94
CA ALA A 171 0.44 14.35 11.73
C ALA A 171 -0.57 14.04 10.59
N VAL A 172 -0.08 13.55 9.46
CA VAL A 172 -0.90 13.14 8.31
C VAL A 172 -1.84 12.00 8.68
N THR A 173 -1.35 10.98 9.41
CA THR A 173 -2.19 9.88 9.89
C THR A 173 -3.31 10.37 10.80
N ARG A 174 -3.00 11.29 11.74
CA ARG A 174 -4.00 11.88 12.63
C ARG A 174 -5.03 12.71 11.87
N PHE A 175 -4.59 13.53 10.91
CA PHE A 175 -5.46 14.36 10.08
C PHE A 175 -6.49 13.51 9.31
N TYR A 176 -6.02 12.52 8.56
CA TYR A 176 -6.91 11.68 7.75
C TYR A 176 -7.80 10.75 8.57
N ARG A 177 -7.41 10.39 9.79
CA ARG A 177 -8.29 9.70 10.75
C ARG A 177 -9.35 10.60 11.36
N ALA A 178 -9.03 11.86 11.63
CA ALA A 178 -9.93 12.80 12.29
C ALA A 178 -11.04 13.33 11.37
N ASP A 179 -10.73 13.61 10.10
CA ASP A 179 -11.67 14.27 9.17
C ASP A 179 -12.91 13.42 8.81
N TYR A 180 -12.88 12.10 9.02
CA TYR A 180 -14.05 11.24 8.80
C TYR A 180 -14.83 10.88 10.08
N GLY A 181 -14.38 11.32 11.25
CA GLY A 181 -15.16 11.27 12.50
C GLY A 181 -16.19 12.40 12.63
N GLY A 182 -16.18 13.35 11.69
CA GLY A 182 -16.95 14.60 11.73
C GLY A 182 -18.11 14.67 10.74
N HIS A 183 -18.88 13.61 10.52
CA HIS A 183 -20.23 13.69 9.94
C HIS A 183 -21.20 12.83 10.76
N GLN A 184 -21.35 13.16 12.04
CA GLN A 184 -22.67 13.12 12.67
C GLN A 184 -23.19 14.56 12.68
N VAL A 185 -23.97 14.91 11.66
CA VAL A 185 -24.87 16.06 11.74
C VAL A 185 -26.27 15.48 11.73
N LEU A 186 -26.89 15.60 12.91
CA LEU A 186 -28.31 15.51 13.28
C LEU A 186 -29.33 15.04 12.22
#